data_AF-A0A3N5GV50-F1
#
_entry.id   AF-A0A3N5GV50-F1
#
_cell.length_a   1.000
_cell.length_b   1.000
_cell.length_c   1.000
_cell.angle_alpha   90.00
_cell.angle_beta   90.00
_cell.angle_gamma   90.00
#
_symmetry.space_group_name_H-M   'P 1'
#
loop_
_entity.id
_entity.type
_entity.pdbx_description
1 polymer ?
#
loop_
_entity_poly.entity_id
_entity_poly.type
_entity_poly.pdbx_seq_one_letter_code
_entity_poly.pdbx_strand_id
1 'polypeptide(L)'
;MLNLPSALASSLLVASVVGLYAAQAQEAAKPDSPEARQLLETAKQNAGSDWAEAFDFICALNAGRANRPDDPEIEPTRVFDNLYVIGRSGTAVWAVTTSDGIVLIDSGYADQLESVLLPGMKKLGLDPAQVKYVIVGHGHADHFGGAAYFQQRGARIVLAGPDWDLIENPAPAGRGPAPAAAPPAARGPAPAPVQPPKRDLVAVEGQAITVGDVSFTPVMIPGHTAGSMGVIFPVKDGKTTRVAGLFGGSILTPGRISDEGLQQYIKSVEHWGDVTRRMNVDVEIQNHPLYDGFLTKLQRLKARKPGEANPFAVGRDSYQRFVRVMADCTKLQLARRKSA
;
A
#
# COMPACT_ATOMS: atom_id res chain seq x y z
N MET A 1 80.02 23.15 -46.88
CA MET A 1 79.17 22.09 -46.29
C MET A 1 78.55 22.73 -45.04
N LEU A 2 77.41 23.45 -45.10
CA LEU A 2 75.99 22.96 -45.10
C LEU A 2 75.81 21.72 -44.21
N ASN A 3 74.91 21.60 -43.22
CA ASN A 3 73.72 22.37 -42.82
C ASN A 3 73.36 22.00 -41.36
N LEU A 4 72.72 22.92 -40.62
CA LEU A 4 71.89 22.62 -39.44
C LEU A 4 70.53 22.01 -39.88
N PRO A 5 69.86 21.24 -39.00
CA PRO A 5 68.44 21.50 -38.70
C PRO A 5 68.13 21.42 -37.19
N SER A 6 67.43 22.37 -36.58
CA SER A 6 65.97 22.63 -36.56
C SER A 6 65.24 21.88 -35.43
N ALA A 7 64.74 22.66 -34.47
CA ALA A 7 63.85 22.25 -33.38
C ALA A 7 62.48 21.78 -33.86
N LEU A 8 61.78 20.94 -33.08
CA LEU A 8 60.32 20.83 -33.08
C LEU A 8 59.78 20.15 -31.79
N ALA A 9 59.04 20.96 -31.04
CA ALA A 9 57.80 20.73 -30.31
C ALA A 9 57.61 19.49 -29.40
N SER A 10 57.44 19.81 -28.11
CA SER A 10 56.76 19.03 -27.08
C SER A 10 55.38 18.51 -27.53
N SER A 11 55.06 17.27 -27.18
CA SER A 11 53.69 16.77 -27.12
C SER A 11 53.53 15.93 -25.86
N LEU A 12 52.86 16.49 -24.85
CA LEU A 12 52.37 15.75 -23.69
C LEU A 12 51.29 14.77 -24.17
N LEU A 13 51.53 13.46 -24.05
CA LEU A 13 50.44 12.49 -24.00
C LEU A 13 49.80 12.55 -22.61
N VAL A 14 48.68 13.25 -22.50
CA VAL A 14 47.72 13.04 -21.42
C VAL A 14 47.04 11.70 -21.71
N ALA A 15 47.45 10.64 -21.01
CA ALA A 15 46.74 9.38 -21.02
C ALA A 15 45.39 9.59 -20.29
N SER A 16 44.35 9.82 -21.08
CA SER A 16 42.96 9.84 -20.62
C SER A 16 42.63 8.48 -20.02
N VAL A 17 42.60 8.38 -18.68
CA VAL A 17 42.01 7.25 -17.98
C VAL A 17 40.50 7.34 -18.21
N VAL A 18 40.04 6.73 -19.31
CA VAL A 18 38.62 6.48 -19.54
C VAL A 18 38.20 5.43 -18.52
N GLY A 19 37.62 5.89 -17.41
CA GLY A 19 37.01 5.01 -16.43
C GLY A 19 35.92 4.17 -17.09
N LEU A 20 36.11 2.85 -17.05
CA LEU A 20 35.11 1.86 -17.39
C LEU A 20 33.91 2.02 -16.44
N TYR A 21 32.93 2.84 -16.83
CA TYR A 21 31.57 2.69 -16.31
C TYR A 21 30.99 1.43 -16.95
N ALA A 22 31.03 0.31 -16.23
CA ALA A 22 30.19 -0.82 -16.55
C ALA A 22 28.73 -0.37 -16.30
N ALA A 23 28.05 0.07 -17.37
CA ALA A 23 26.60 0.08 -17.39
C ALA A 23 26.16 -1.37 -17.14
N GLN A 24 25.57 -1.64 -15.98
CA GLN A 24 24.82 -2.87 -15.80
C GLN A 24 23.67 -2.80 -16.80
N ALA A 25 23.84 -3.45 -17.96
CA ALA A 25 22.75 -3.68 -18.87
C ALA A 25 21.69 -4.45 -18.07
N GLN A 26 20.53 -3.81 -17.87
CA GLN A 26 19.37 -4.49 -17.33
C GLN A 26 19.03 -5.59 -18.34
N GLU A 27 19.31 -6.83 -17.96
CA GLU A 27 19.15 -8.00 -18.81
C GLU A 27 17.73 -7.94 -19.41
N ALA A 28 17.62 -7.93 -20.74
CA ALA A 28 16.35 -7.78 -21.42
C ALA A 28 15.41 -8.89 -20.91
N ALA A 29 14.25 -8.51 -20.38
CA ALA A 29 13.31 -9.46 -19.79
C ALA A 29 13.03 -10.58 -20.81
N LYS A 30 13.17 -11.83 -20.37
CA LYS A 30 12.82 -13.00 -21.19
C LYS A 30 11.36 -12.87 -21.65
N PRO A 31 11.03 -13.28 -22.89
CA PRO A 31 9.65 -13.28 -23.36
C PRO A 31 8.73 -14.12 -22.45
N ASP A 32 7.48 -13.68 -22.28
CA ASP A 32 6.48 -14.40 -21.49
C ASP A 32 6.19 -15.81 -22.06
N SER A 33 6.20 -16.81 -21.16
CA SER A 33 5.77 -18.17 -21.47
C SER A 33 4.30 -18.21 -21.93
N PRO A 34 3.82 -19.29 -22.57
CA PRO A 34 2.40 -19.42 -22.91
C PRO A 34 1.46 -19.26 -21.70
N GLU A 35 1.86 -19.79 -20.54
CA GLU A 35 1.12 -19.63 -19.27
C GLU A 35 1.08 -18.16 -18.84
N ALA A 36 2.23 -17.47 -18.84
CA ALA A 36 2.31 -16.05 -18.49
C ALA A 36 1.48 -15.18 -19.46
N ARG A 37 1.51 -15.47 -20.76
CA ARG A 37 0.68 -14.75 -21.74
C ARG A 37 -0.82 -14.93 -21.48
N GLN A 38 -1.27 -16.15 -21.16
CA GLN A 38 -2.68 -16.40 -20.83
C GLN A 38 -3.12 -15.66 -19.56
N LEU A 39 -2.28 -15.65 -18.52
CA LEU A 39 -2.55 -14.93 -17.28
C LEU A 39 -2.61 -13.42 -17.51
N LEU A 40 -1.70 -12.87 -18.32
CA LEU A 40 -1.68 -11.45 -18.68
C LEU A 40 -2.99 -11.04 -19.39
N GLU A 41 -3.44 -11.81 -20.39
CA GLU A 41 -4.69 -11.53 -21.08
C GLU A 41 -5.92 -11.67 -20.16
N THR A 42 -5.92 -12.66 -19.27
CA THR A 42 -6.99 -12.83 -18.27
C THR A 42 -7.05 -11.65 -17.31
N ALA A 43 -5.90 -11.20 -16.80
CA ALA A 43 -5.81 -10.04 -15.92
C ALA A 43 -6.28 -8.77 -16.63
N LYS A 44 -5.91 -8.59 -17.91
CA LYS A 44 -6.33 -7.45 -18.74
C LYS A 44 -7.84 -7.42 -18.97
N GLN A 45 -8.44 -8.58 -19.24
CA GLN A 45 -9.89 -8.73 -19.38
C GLN A 45 -10.63 -8.43 -18.07
N ASN A 46 -10.11 -8.94 -16.94
CA ASN A 46 -10.66 -8.64 -15.62
C ASN A 46 -10.52 -7.16 -15.25
N ALA A 47 -9.43 -6.51 -15.64
CA ALA A 47 -9.23 -5.10 -15.35
C ALA A 47 -10.23 -4.20 -16.08
N GLY A 48 -10.44 -4.46 -17.37
CA GLY A 48 -11.22 -3.56 -18.22
C GLY A 48 -10.70 -2.11 -18.15
N SER A 49 -11.58 -1.14 -18.37
CA SER A 49 -11.23 0.28 -18.19
C SER A 49 -11.20 0.71 -16.72
N ASP A 50 -11.92 0.01 -15.85
CA ASP A 50 -12.14 0.44 -14.47
C ASP A 50 -10.88 0.27 -13.61
N TRP A 51 -10.06 -0.73 -13.93
CA TRP A 51 -8.87 -1.12 -13.14
C TRP A 51 -7.59 -1.17 -13.97
N ALA A 52 -7.51 -0.35 -15.02
CA ALA A 52 -6.31 -0.24 -15.86
C ALA A 52 -5.08 0.16 -15.03
N GLU A 53 -5.21 1.12 -14.09
CA GLU A 53 -4.12 1.50 -13.19
C GLU A 53 -3.64 0.33 -12.31
N ALA A 54 -4.57 -0.50 -11.82
CA ALA A 54 -4.23 -1.66 -10.99
C ALA A 54 -3.51 -2.73 -11.81
N PHE A 55 -4.00 -2.97 -13.02
CA PHE A 55 -3.34 -3.86 -13.98
C PHE A 55 -1.92 -3.36 -14.30
N ASP A 56 -1.77 -2.11 -14.71
CA ASP A 56 -0.47 -1.55 -15.09
C ASP A 56 0.53 -1.57 -13.93
N PHE A 57 0.07 -1.34 -12.69
CA PHE A 57 0.93 -1.36 -11.52
C PHE A 57 1.35 -2.78 -11.09
N ILE A 58 0.41 -3.73 -11.02
CA ILE A 58 0.65 -5.06 -10.43
C ILE A 58 1.13 -6.07 -11.49
N CYS A 59 0.57 -6.03 -12.70
CA CYS A 59 0.89 -7.00 -13.75
C CYS A 59 2.17 -6.66 -14.50
N ALA A 60 2.63 -5.40 -14.54
CA ALA A 60 3.86 -5.09 -15.25
C ALA A 60 5.10 -5.58 -14.47
N LEU A 61 6.13 -6.01 -15.21
CA LEU A 61 7.41 -6.36 -14.64
C LEU A 61 8.04 -5.11 -14.02
N ASN A 62 8.15 -5.08 -12.70
CA ASN A 62 8.80 -4.00 -11.94
C ASN A 62 8.20 -2.59 -12.12
N ALA A 63 6.94 -2.44 -12.56
CA ALA A 63 6.29 -1.12 -12.60
C ALA A 63 5.79 -0.67 -11.23
N GLY A 64 5.47 -1.62 -10.35
CA GLY A 64 5.16 -1.33 -8.95
C GLY A 64 6.35 -0.66 -8.26
N ARG A 65 6.05 0.32 -7.41
CA ARG A 65 7.02 0.97 -6.53
C ARG A 65 6.64 0.78 -5.09
N ALA A 66 7.61 0.83 -4.18
CA ALA A 66 7.31 1.00 -2.77
C ALA A 66 6.63 2.36 -2.53
N ASN A 67 5.80 2.44 -1.49
CA ASN A 67 5.38 3.69 -0.89
C ASN A 67 6.61 4.44 -0.35
N ARG A 68 6.49 5.76 -0.24
CA ARG A 68 7.54 6.61 0.32
C ARG A 68 6.94 7.56 1.37
N PRO A 69 7.66 7.85 2.46
CA PRO A 69 7.21 8.85 3.44
C PRO A 69 7.03 10.25 2.85
N ASP A 70 7.68 10.56 1.73
CA ASP A 70 7.57 11.84 1.03
C ASP A 70 6.63 11.80 -0.19
N ASP A 71 5.83 10.73 -0.34
CA ASP A 71 4.75 10.72 -1.33
C ASP A 71 3.82 11.93 -1.11
N PRO A 72 3.24 12.52 -2.18
CA PRO A 72 2.42 13.72 -2.06
C PRO A 72 1.36 13.60 -0.96
N GLU A 73 1.30 14.61 -0.09
CA GLU A 73 0.22 14.73 0.90
C GLU A 73 -1.11 14.92 0.18
N ILE A 74 -2.13 14.18 0.61
CA ILE A 74 -3.48 14.34 0.07
C ILE A 74 -4.22 15.41 0.85
N GLU A 75 -5.16 16.09 0.18
CA GLU A 75 -6.13 16.92 0.88
C GLU A 75 -7.00 16.03 1.78
N PRO A 76 -7.04 16.26 3.12
CA PRO A 76 -7.93 15.53 4.01
C PRO A 76 -9.38 15.63 3.51
N THR A 77 -10.03 14.49 3.30
CA THR A 77 -11.31 14.44 2.59
C THR A 77 -12.34 13.59 3.32
N ARG A 78 -13.58 14.08 3.42
CA ARG A 78 -14.74 13.27 3.82
C ARG A 78 -15.21 12.48 2.60
N VAL A 79 -15.01 11.16 2.62
CA VAL A 79 -15.27 10.25 1.49
C VAL A 79 -16.72 9.74 1.50
N PHE A 80 -17.22 9.38 2.68
CA PHE A 80 -18.63 9.09 2.96
C PHE A 80 -19.05 9.87 4.19
N ASP A 81 -20.34 9.86 4.54
CA ASP A 81 -20.84 10.65 5.65
C ASP A 81 -20.14 10.32 6.98
N ASN A 82 -19.69 9.08 7.13
CA ASN A 82 -18.97 8.59 8.30
C ASN A 82 -17.54 8.07 7.99
N LEU A 83 -17.00 8.26 6.78
CA LEU A 83 -15.66 7.81 6.39
C LEU A 83 -14.83 8.97 5.86
N TYR A 84 -13.61 9.09 6.37
CA TYR A 84 -12.68 10.17 6.09
C TYR A 84 -11.32 9.58 5.74
N VAL A 85 -10.55 10.29 4.90
CA VAL A 85 -9.19 9.88 4.53
C VAL A 85 -8.21 11.02 4.77
N ILE A 86 -7.06 10.68 5.34
CA ILE A 86 -5.96 11.57 5.72
C ILE A 86 -4.65 10.86 5.35
N GLY A 87 -3.57 11.61 5.08
CA GLY A 87 -2.24 11.02 4.91
C GLY A 87 -1.60 11.42 3.58
N ARG A 88 -1.00 10.44 2.90
CA ARG A 88 -0.27 10.63 1.65
C ARG A 88 -0.79 9.71 0.58
N SER A 89 -0.53 10.04 -0.68
CA SER A 89 -0.96 9.23 -1.83
C SER A 89 -0.39 7.81 -1.81
N GLY A 90 0.72 7.58 -1.10
CA GLY A 90 1.30 6.26 -0.91
C GLY A 90 0.90 5.52 0.37
N THR A 91 0.41 6.22 1.39
CA THR A 91 -0.01 5.62 2.68
C THR A 91 -1.15 6.44 3.26
N ALA A 92 -2.35 5.86 3.29
CA ALA A 92 -3.56 6.51 3.76
C ALA A 92 -3.97 6.00 5.15
N VAL A 93 -4.46 6.92 5.97
CA VAL A 93 -5.16 6.64 7.23
C VAL A 93 -6.64 6.93 7.02
N TRP A 94 -7.48 5.96 7.37
CA TRP A 94 -8.92 6.11 7.26
C TRP A 94 -9.52 6.34 8.64
N ALA A 95 -10.35 7.36 8.80
CA ALA A 95 -11.07 7.61 10.05
C ALA A 95 -12.56 7.35 9.85
N VAL A 96 -13.16 6.60 10.76
CA VAL A 96 -14.58 6.24 10.74
C VAL A 96 -15.25 6.82 11.97
N THR A 97 -16.24 7.69 11.77
CA THR A 97 -17.07 8.18 12.86
C THR A 97 -18.17 7.18 13.18
N THR A 98 -18.42 6.98 14.47
CA THR A 98 -19.45 6.09 15.02
C THR A 98 -20.25 6.85 16.07
N SER A 99 -21.35 6.28 16.54
CA SER A 99 -22.10 6.83 17.67
C SER A 99 -21.33 6.85 19.00
N ASP A 100 -20.19 6.17 19.11
CA ASP A 100 -19.37 6.08 20.33
C ASP A 100 -17.91 6.54 20.10
N GLY A 101 -17.71 7.47 19.16
CA GLY A 101 -16.40 8.06 18.87
C GLY A 101 -15.82 7.59 17.54
N ILE A 102 -14.49 7.68 17.40
CA ILE A 102 -13.77 7.51 16.14
C ILE A 102 -12.97 6.20 16.16
N VAL A 103 -13.01 5.48 15.05
CA VAL A 103 -12.10 4.36 14.77
C VAL A 103 -11.15 4.78 13.66
N LEU A 104 -9.85 4.69 13.90
CA LEU A 104 -8.85 4.82 12.84
C LEU A 104 -8.55 3.43 12.26
N ILE A 105 -8.40 3.36 10.95
CA ILE A 105 -7.78 2.23 10.25
C ILE A 105 -6.41 2.72 9.79
N ASP A 106 -5.37 2.11 10.37
CA ASP A 106 -3.99 2.60 10.43
C ASP A 106 -3.84 3.95 11.18
N SER A 107 -2.59 4.38 11.32
CA SER A 107 -2.17 5.59 12.06
C SER A 107 -0.96 6.30 11.44
N GLY A 108 -0.57 5.90 10.22
CA GLY A 108 0.45 6.57 9.42
C GLY A 108 1.86 6.45 10.00
N TYR A 109 2.75 7.32 9.52
CA TYR A 109 4.15 7.39 9.97
C TYR A 109 4.27 8.14 11.30
N ALA A 110 5.17 7.66 12.17
CA ALA A 110 5.39 8.24 13.49
C ALA A 110 5.88 9.70 13.44
N ASP A 111 6.78 10.02 12.50
CA ASP A 111 7.33 11.37 12.29
C ASP A 111 6.34 12.32 11.57
N GLN A 112 5.16 11.82 11.21
CA GLN A 112 4.12 12.59 10.51
C GLN A 112 2.83 12.73 11.31
N LEU A 113 2.81 12.24 12.56
CA LEU A 113 1.66 12.37 13.44
C LEU A 113 1.25 13.84 13.63
N GLU A 114 2.20 14.69 14.02
CA GLU A 114 1.97 16.11 14.34
C GLU A 114 1.87 16.99 13.09
N SER A 115 2.43 16.57 11.95
CA SER A 115 2.49 17.35 10.72
C SER A 115 1.40 17.00 9.69
N VAL A 116 0.89 15.76 9.71
CA VAL A 116 -0.09 15.26 8.73
C VAL A 116 -1.35 14.74 9.41
N LEU A 117 -1.24 13.76 10.32
CA LEU A 117 -2.42 13.06 10.84
C LEU A 117 -3.29 13.97 11.74
N LEU A 118 -2.73 14.53 12.81
CA LEU A 118 -3.51 15.37 13.74
C LEU A 118 -4.04 16.66 13.07
N PRO A 119 -3.25 17.38 12.25
CA PRO A 119 -3.78 18.52 11.48
C PRO A 119 -4.88 18.11 10.50
N GLY A 120 -4.74 16.97 9.82
CA GLY A 120 -5.73 16.45 8.89
C GLY A 120 -7.05 16.08 9.57
N MET A 121 -6.99 15.43 10.74
CA MET A 121 -8.15 15.17 11.58
C MET A 121 -8.86 16.47 11.96
N LYS A 122 -8.10 17.46 12.46
CA LYS A 122 -8.64 18.77 12.85
C LYS A 122 -9.32 19.48 11.69
N LYS A 123 -8.72 19.45 10.48
CA LYS A 123 -9.28 20.06 9.26
C LYS A 123 -10.64 19.46 8.89
N LEU A 124 -10.84 18.18 9.17
CA LEU A 124 -12.09 17.46 8.95
C LEU A 124 -13.08 17.57 10.11
N GLY A 125 -12.75 18.35 11.15
CA GLY A 125 -13.57 18.48 12.37
C GLY A 125 -13.57 17.23 13.24
N LEU A 126 -12.59 16.35 13.07
CA LEU A 126 -12.40 15.15 13.88
C LEU A 126 -11.49 15.48 15.06
N ASP A 127 -11.97 15.29 16.29
CA ASP A 127 -11.19 15.47 17.50
C ASP A 127 -10.37 14.18 17.80
N PRO A 128 -9.03 14.24 17.81
CA PRO A 128 -8.18 13.09 18.15
C PRO A 128 -8.47 12.47 19.51
N ALA A 129 -9.00 13.24 20.47
CA ALA A 129 -9.38 12.71 21.79
C ALA A 129 -10.61 11.79 21.74
N GLN A 130 -11.38 11.80 20.64
CA GLN A 130 -12.52 10.92 20.43
C GLN A 130 -12.14 9.57 19.80
N VAL A 131 -10.87 9.34 19.47
CA VAL A 131 -10.41 8.06 18.95
C VAL A 131 -10.51 6.99 20.03
N LYS A 132 -11.32 5.95 19.78
CA LYS A 132 -11.52 4.81 20.68
C LYS A 132 -10.72 3.59 20.25
N TYR A 133 -10.53 3.40 18.95
CA TYR A 133 -9.83 2.26 18.38
C TYR A 133 -8.90 2.69 17.26
N VAL A 134 -7.76 2.00 17.15
CA VAL A 134 -6.90 2.00 15.96
C VAL A 134 -6.79 0.55 15.49
N ILE A 135 -7.34 0.24 14.32
CA ILE A 135 -7.26 -1.06 13.67
C ILE A 135 -6.13 -1.00 12.65
N VAL A 136 -5.05 -1.73 12.87
CA VAL A 136 -3.84 -1.65 12.03
C VAL A 136 -3.84 -2.79 11.01
N GLY A 137 -3.75 -2.48 9.72
CA GLY A 137 -3.81 -3.45 8.63
C GLY A 137 -2.65 -4.45 8.64
N HIS A 138 -1.43 -3.99 8.95
CA HIS A 138 -0.26 -4.85 9.15
C HIS A 138 0.86 -4.15 9.96
N GLY A 139 1.81 -4.94 10.45
CA GLY A 139 2.86 -4.55 11.40
C GLY A 139 4.06 -3.78 10.81
N HIS A 140 3.90 -3.01 9.74
CA HIS A 140 4.94 -2.08 9.29
C HIS A 140 4.72 -0.65 9.84
N ALA A 141 5.83 0.05 10.04
CA ALA A 141 5.89 1.28 10.83
C ALA A 141 5.18 2.49 10.20
N ASP A 142 4.89 2.42 8.91
CA ASP A 142 4.08 3.36 8.16
C ASP A 142 2.57 3.20 8.41
N HIS A 143 2.14 2.13 9.09
CA HIS A 143 0.74 1.88 9.45
C HIS A 143 0.48 2.04 10.95
N PHE A 144 1.40 1.60 11.82
CA PHE A 144 1.23 1.74 13.27
C PHE A 144 1.95 2.94 13.89
N GLY A 145 2.62 3.78 13.10
CA GLY A 145 3.54 4.81 13.60
C GLY A 145 2.92 5.79 14.58
N GLY A 146 1.63 6.14 14.42
CA GLY A 146 0.88 6.97 15.36
C GLY A 146 0.15 6.20 16.47
N ALA A 147 0.11 4.87 16.43
CA ALA A 147 -0.76 4.06 17.29
C ALA A 147 -0.45 4.23 18.79
N ALA A 148 0.83 4.33 19.18
CA ALA A 148 1.22 4.53 20.57
C ALA A 148 0.67 5.85 21.15
N TYR A 149 0.57 6.92 20.35
CA TYR A 149 0.02 8.21 20.79
C TYR A 149 -1.45 8.08 21.21
N PHE A 150 -2.25 7.38 20.40
CA PHE A 150 -3.67 7.15 20.68
C PHE A 150 -3.86 6.17 21.84
N GLN A 151 -3.02 5.14 21.92
CA GLN A 151 -3.05 4.19 23.02
C GLN A 151 -2.81 4.86 24.37
N GLN A 152 -1.83 5.76 24.46
CA GLN A 152 -1.54 6.54 25.67
C GLN A 152 -2.71 7.46 26.08
N ARG A 153 -3.65 7.71 25.17
CA ARG A 153 -4.86 8.52 25.39
C ARG A 153 -6.13 7.68 25.55
N GLY A 154 -5.98 6.36 25.72
CA GLY A 154 -7.06 5.45 26.05
C GLY A 154 -7.69 4.72 24.87
N ALA A 155 -7.19 4.92 23.64
CA ALA A 155 -7.63 4.11 22.50
C ALA A 155 -7.12 2.67 22.62
N ARG A 156 -7.91 1.71 22.15
CA ARG A 156 -7.52 0.31 22.01
C ARG A 156 -6.84 0.08 20.67
N ILE A 157 -5.78 -0.72 20.65
CA ILE A 157 -5.06 -1.04 19.41
C ILE A 157 -5.40 -2.46 19.01
N VAL A 158 -5.83 -2.64 17.77
CA VAL A 158 -6.21 -3.93 17.20
C VAL A 158 -5.26 -4.28 16.06
N LEU A 159 -4.63 -5.44 16.16
CA LEU A 159 -3.73 -5.98 15.13
C LEU A 159 -3.79 -7.51 15.17
N ALA A 160 -3.49 -8.18 14.06
CA ALA A 160 -3.40 -9.64 14.05
C ALA A 160 -2.23 -10.14 14.89
N GLY A 161 -2.38 -11.31 15.50
CA GLY A 161 -1.37 -11.91 16.39
C GLY A 161 0.05 -11.97 15.80
N PRO A 162 0.25 -12.49 14.58
CA PRO A 162 1.58 -12.57 13.97
C PRO A 162 2.25 -11.22 13.74
N ASP A 163 1.46 -10.15 13.55
CA ASP A 163 2.00 -8.81 13.35
C ASP A 163 2.22 -8.06 14.66
N TRP A 164 1.55 -8.44 15.76
CA TRP A 164 2.03 -8.08 17.11
C TRP A 164 3.43 -8.64 17.33
N ASP A 165 3.65 -9.91 16.99
CA ASP A 165 4.97 -10.55 17.14
C ASP A 165 6.02 -9.86 16.27
N LEU A 166 5.65 -9.40 15.07
CA LEU A 166 6.51 -8.61 14.17
C LEU A 166 6.90 -7.25 14.77
N ILE A 167 5.97 -6.53 15.39
CA ILE A 167 6.25 -5.24 16.04
C ILE A 167 7.15 -5.42 17.26
N GLU A 168 6.92 -6.47 18.06
CA GLU A 168 7.68 -6.77 19.27
C GLU A 168 9.08 -7.31 18.97
N ASN A 169 9.22 -8.06 17.87
CA ASN A 169 10.46 -8.70 17.44
C ASN A 169 10.75 -8.37 15.97
N PRO A 170 11.00 -7.09 15.63
CA PRO A 170 11.25 -6.72 14.25
C PRO A 170 12.52 -7.41 13.78
N ALA A 171 12.48 -8.00 12.59
CA ALA A 171 13.71 -8.45 11.94
C ALA A 171 14.70 -7.28 11.90
N PRO A 172 16.00 -7.49 12.18
CA PRO A 172 17.01 -6.42 12.11
C PRO A 172 16.91 -5.74 10.76
N ALA A 173 16.38 -4.50 10.74
CA ALA A 173 15.99 -3.73 9.56
C ALA A 173 15.97 -4.55 8.26
N GLY A 174 14.84 -5.21 7.98
CA GLY A 174 14.59 -6.17 6.89
C GLY A 174 15.07 -5.75 5.50
N ARG A 175 16.39 -5.70 5.32
CA ARG A 175 17.04 -5.98 4.06
C ARG A 175 16.91 -7.49 3.88
N GLY A 176 15.85 -7.93 3.21
CA GLY A 176 16.10 -8.94 2.18
C GLY A 176 17.30 -8.47 1.36
N PRO A 177 18.19 -9.35 0.86
CA PRO A 177 19.46 -8.95 0.25
C PRO A 177 19.20 -7.74 -0.63
N ALA A 178 19.79 -6.60 -0.24
CA ALA A 178 19.66 -5.40 -1.04
C ALA A 178 20.05 -5.82 -2.46
N PRO A 179 19.29 -5.44 -3.52
CA PRO A 179 19.83 -5.58 -4.85
C PRO A 179 21.23 -4.97 -4.79
N ALA A 180 22.24 -5.79 -5.08
CA ALA A 180 23.59 -5.31 -5.14
C ALA A 180 23.57 -4.08 -6.06
N ALA A 181 24.07 -2.94 -5.56
CA ALA A 181 24.23 -1.67 -6.27
C ALA A 181 23.17 -0.54 -6.12
N ALA A 182 22.55 -0.33 -4.95
CA ALA A 182 22.08 1.02 -4.62
C ALA A 182 23.19 1.84 -3.92
N PRO A 183 23.68 2.95 -4.49
CA PRO A 183 24.73 3.77 -3.87
C PRO A 183 24.28 4.36 -2.52
N PRO A 184 25.22 4.65 -1.59
CA PRO A 184 24.89 5.11 -0.23
C PRO A 184 23.99 6.35 -0.17
N ALA A 185 24.04 7.22 -1.18
CA ALA A 185 23.20 8.41 -1.31
C ALA A 185 21.71 8.12 -1.61
N ALA A 186 21.36 6.89 -1.99
CA ALA A 186 19.97 6.45 -2.16
C ALA A 186 19.34 5.91 -0.87
N ARG A 187 20.12 5.83 0.22
CA ARG A 187 19.60 5.54 1.55
C ARG A 187 19.17 6.87 2.14
N GLY A 188 17.87 7.13 2.16
CA GLY A 188 17.30 8.22 2.95
C GLY A 188 17.78 8.15 4.41
N PRO A 189 17.57 9.23 5.19
CA PRO A 189 17.91 9.22 6.61
C PRO A 189 17.31 7.98 7.30
N ALA A 190 18.04 7.41 8.25
CA ALA A 190 17.52 6.32 9.07
C ALA A 190 16.17 6.77 9.64
N PRO A 191 15.11 5.94 9.52
CA PRO A 191 13.80 6.32 10.04
C PRO A 191 13.92 6.65 11.53
N ALA A 192 13.24 7.71 11.95
CA ALA A 192 13.17 8.09 13.36
C ALA A 192 12.73 6.88 14.21
N PRO A 193 13.20 6.74 15.46
CA PRO A 193 12.77 5.65 16.32
C PRO A 193 11.24 5.68 16.45
N VAL A 194 10.57 4.67 15.88
CA VAL A 194 9.13 4.51 16.04
C VAL A 194 8.88 3.90 17.40
N GLN A 195 8.13 4.58 18.26
CA GLN A 195 7.65 3.99 19.50
C GLN A 195 6.47 3.06 19.16
N PRO A 196 6.63 1.72 19.24
CA PRO A 196 5.52 0.82 18.98
C PRO A 196 4.44 0.94 20.07
N PRO A 197 3.16 0.70 19.74
CA PRO A 197 2.14 0.50 20.75
C PRO A 197 2.46 -0.75 21.59
N LYS A 198 1.99 -0.80 22.83
CA LYS A 198 1.99 -2.02 23.62
C LYS A 198 0.95 -3.00 23.05
N ARG A 199 1.26 -4.30 23.08
CA ARG A 199 0.30 -5.35 22.70
C ARG A 199 -1.02 -5.18 23.44
N ASP A 200 -2.10 -5.22 22.69
CA ASP A 200 -3.45 -5.00 23.18
C ASP A 200 -4.41 -6.04 22.58
N LEU A 201 -5.30 -5.65 21.67
CA LEU A 201 -6.30 -6.57 21.11
C LEU A 201 -5.75 -7.34 19.92
N VAL A 202 -5.98 -8.65 19.92
CA VAL A 202 -5.67 -9.53 18.80
C VAL A 202 -6.91 -9.64 17.91
N ALA A 203 -6.77 -9.22 16.65
CA ALA A 203 -7.81 -9.43 15.64
C ALA A 203 -7.99 -10.92 15.35
N VAL A 204 -9.24 -11.37 15.26
CA VAL A 204 -9.61 -12.76 14.95
C VAL A 204 -10.48 -12.77 13.70
N GLU A 205 -10.14 -13.63 12.73
CA GLU A 205 -10.87 -13.81 11.47
C GLU A 205 -12.39 -13.79 11.66
N GLY A 206 -13.07 -12.86 10.97
CA GLY A 206 -14.54 -12.77 10.98
C GLY A 206 -15.18 -12.30 12.29
N GLN A 207 -14.42 -12.18 13.38
CA GLN A 207 -14.94 -11.67 14.65
C GLN A 207 -14.98 -10.15 14.61
N ALA A 208 -16.18 -9.59 14.50
CA ALA A 208 -16.36 -8.16 14.40
C ALA A 208 -15.91 -7.41 15.67
N ILE A 209 -15.26 -6.28 15.47
CA ILE A 209 -14.99 -5.25 16.48
C ILE A 209 -16.11 -4.21 16.36
N THR A 210 -16.96 -4.09 17.37
CA THR A 210 -18.09 -3.15 17.35
C THR A 210 -17.79 -1.92 18.20
N VAL A 211 -17.97 -0.74 17.61
CA VAL A 211 -17.81 0.57 18.27
C VAL A 211 -19.04 1.40 17.94
N GLY A 212 -19.85 1.70 18.95
CA GLY A 212 -21.14 2.34 18.75
C GLY A 212 -22.03 1.54 17.79
N ASP A 213 -22.46 2.17 16.70
CA ASP A 213 -23.33 1.64 15.66
C ASP A 213 -22.58 1.00 14.47
N VAL A 214 -21.25 0.93 14.52
CA VAL A 214 -20.43 0.39 13.42
C VAL A 214 -19.71 -0.89 13.86
N SER A 215 -19.76 -1.92 13.02
CA SER A 215 -19.02 -3.17 13.21
C SER A 215 -17.97 -3.35 12.12
N PHE A 216 -16.74 -3.61 12.53
CA PHE A 216 -15.57 -3.78 11.68
C PHE A 216 -15.17 -5.26 11.67
N THR A 217 -15.28 -5.91 10.51
CA THR A 217 -14.98 -7.33 10.36
C THR A 217 -13.57 -7.50 9.81
N PRO A 218 -12.60 -7.97 10.60
CA PRO A 218 -11.26 -8.28 10.11
C PRO A 218 -11.28 -9.56 9.26
N VAL A 219 -10.49 -9.57 8.19
CA VAL A 219 -10.26 -10.73 7.32
C VAL A 219 -8.76 -10.88 7.13
N MET A 220 -8.21 -11.99 7.57
CA MET A 220 -6.80 -12.32 7.50
C MET A 220 -6.40 -12.56 6.04
N ILE A 221 -5.39 -11.82 5.60
CA ILE A 221 -4.84 -11.86 4.24
C ILE A 221 -3.30 -11.94 4.29
N PRO A 222 -2.70 -12.95 4.95
CA PRO A 222 -1.25 -13.07 5.06
C PRO A 222 -0.56 -13.13 3.70
N GLY A 223 0.64 -12.61 3.60
CA GLY A 223 1.45 -12.62 2.38
C GLY A 223 2.45 -11.46 2.32
N HIS A 224 1.96 -10.23 2.51
CA HIS A 224 2.81 -9.05 2.68
C HIS A 224 3.53 -9.07 4.04
N THR A 225 2.77 -9.32 5.10
CA THR A 225 3.26 -9.78 6.41
C THR A 225 2.50 -11.05 6.82
N ALA A 226 2.95 -11.72 7.88
CA ALA A 226 2.29 -12.92 8.39
C ALA A 226 0.92 -12.62 9.04
N GLY A 227 0.69 -11.39 9.50
CA GLY A 227 -0.55 -10.93 10.12
C GLY A 227 -1.29 -9.85 9.34
N SER A 228 -0.99 -9.66 8.04
CA SER A 228 -1.73 -8.73 7.19
C SER A 228 -3.23 -9.05 7.23
N MET A 229 -4.06 -8.02 7.38
CA MET A 229 -5.52 -8.14 7.37
C MET A 229 -6.18 -7.03 6.55
N GLY A 230 -7.35 -7.36 5.98
CA GLY A 230 -8.32 -6.39 5.49
C GLY A 230 -9.43 -6.18 6.51
N VAL A 231 -10.21 -5.12 6.33
CA VAL A 231 -11.32 -4.76 7.23
C VAL A 231 -12.55 -4.41 6.41
N ILE A 232 -13.69 -5.03 6.74
CA ILE A 232 -14.98 -4.80 6.09
C ILE A 232 -15.94 -4.11 7.06
N PHE A 233 -16.56 -3.00 6.65
CA PHE A 233 -17.42 -2.19 7.51
C PHE A 233 -18.45 -1.36 6.71
N PRO A 234 -19.58 -0.96 7.32
CA PRO A 234 -20.58 -0.14 6.64
C PRO A 234 -20.17 1.33 6.55
N VAL A 235 -20.50 1.97 5.43
CA VAL A 235 -20.37 3.42 5.22
C VAL A 235 -21.68 4.04 4.75
N LYS A 236 -21.89 5.33 5.03
CA LYS A 236 -23.14 6.05 4.78
C LYS A 236 -23.00 7.05 3.62
N ASP A 237 -23.85 6.96 2.61
CA ASP A 237 -23.97 7.90 1.51
C ASP A 237 -25.40 8.46 1.47
N GLY A 238 -25.64 9.50 2.27
CA GLY A 238 -26.97 10.00 2.57
C GLY A 238 -27.84 8.94 3.20
N LYS A 239 -28.95 8.58 2.54
CA LYS A 239 -29.88 7.54 3.00
C LYS A 239 -29.38 6.11 2.71
N THR A 240 -28.32 5.96 1.91
CA THR A 240 -27.83 4.65 1.48
C THR A 240 -26.74 4.17 2.43
N THR A 241 -26.85 2.92 2.90
CA THR A 241 -25.72 2.24 3.54
C THR A 241 -25.03 1.36 2.51
N ARG A 242 -23.71 1.52 2.39
CA ARG A 242 -22.81 0.76 1.51
C ARG A 242 -21.87 -0.09 2.36
N VAL A 243 -21.13 -1.00 1.74
CA VAL A 243 -20.16 -1.84 2.46
C VAL A 243 -18.77 -1.62 1.87
N ALA A 244 -17.86 -1.08 2.67
CA ALA A 244 -16.47 -0.87 2.31
C ALA A 244 -15.61 -2.07 2.69
N GLY A 245 -14.66 -2.41 1.81
CA GLY A 245 -13.61 -3.36 2.10
C GLY A 245 -12.26 -2.68 1.91
N LEU A 246 -11.57 -2.45 3.04
CA LEU A 246 -10.19 -1.98 3.05
C LEU A 246 -9.25 -3.17 2.97
N PHE A 247 -8.44 -3.24 1.91
CA PHE A 247 -7.40 -4.26 1.80
C PHE A 247 -6.10 -3.71 2.39
N GLY A 248 -5.66 -4.28 3.52
CA GLY A 248 -4.57 -3.75 4.34
C GLY A 248 -3.21 -4.41 4.15
N GLY A 249 -3.07 -5.28 3.14
CA GLY A 249 -1.89 -6.14 2.94
C GLY A 249 -1.30 -6.09 1.53
N SER A 250 -1.43 -4.97 0.82
CA SER A 250 -1.05 -4.89 -0.59
C SER A 250 0.45 -5.11 -0.81
N ILE A 251 0.80 -6.08 -1.67
CA ILE A 251 2.18 -6.27 -2.12
C ILE A 251 2.51 -5.26 -3.22
N LEU A 252 3.21 -4.18 -2.85
CA LEU A 252 3.63 -3.14 -3.80
C LEU A 252 4.88 -3.50 -4.62
N THR A 253 5.72 -4.38 -4.07
CA THR A 253 7.00 -4.77 -4.68
C THR A 253 7.15 -6.29 -4.69
N PRO A 254 6.48 -7.00 -5.62
CA PRO A 254 6.44 -8.46 -5.61
C PRO A 254 7.83 -9.08 -5.63
N GLY A 255 8.81 -8.45 -6.30
CA GLY A 255 10.22 -8.87 -6.33
C GLY A 255 10.90 -9.06 -4.96
N ARG A 256 10.35 -8.51 -3.87
CA ARG A 256 10.87 -8.68 -2.50
C ARG A 256 10.25 -9.86 -1.75
N ILE A 257 9.19 -10.43 -2.29
CA ILE A 257 8.43 -11.53 -1.67
C ILE A 257 8.87 -12.84 -2.30
N SER A 258 9.07 -13.88 -1.48
CA SER A 258 9.44 -15.22 -1.97
C SER A 258 8.32 -15.84 -2.80
N ASP A 259 8.62 -16.91 -3.53
CA ASP A 259 7.61 -17.62 -4.31
C ASP A 259 6.53 -18.22 -3.41
N GLU A 260 6.91 -18.76 -2.25
CA GLU A 260 5.96 -19.25 -1.24
C GLU A 260 5.10 -18.12 -0.68
N GLY A 261 5.68 -16.94 -0.45
CA GLY A 261 4.96 -15.75 -0.02
C GLY A 261 3.94 -15.27 -1.05
N LEU A 262 4.30 -15.26 -2.33
CA LEU A 262 3.36 -14.92 -3.42
C LEU A 262 2.26 -15.98 -3.57
N GLN A 263 2.57 -17.27 -3.39
CA GLN A 263 1.56 -18.34 -3.38
C GLN A 263 0.59 -18.18 -2.20
N GLN A 264 1.09 -17.82 -1.02
CA GLN A 264 0.24 -17.50 0.13
C GLN A 264 -0.63 -16.27 -0.15
N TYR A 265 -0.06 -15.22 -0.74
CA TYR A 265 -0.81 -14.01 -1.08
C TYR A 265 -1.94 -14.28 -2.08
N ILE A 266 -1.72 -15.13 -3.09
CA ILE A 266 -2.79 -15.54 -4.02
C ILE A 266 -3.98 -16.15 -3.26
N LYS A 267 -3.72 -17.09 -2.35
CA LYS A 267 -4.78 -17.71 -1.53
C LYS A 267 -5.51 -16.68 -0.68
N SER A 268 -4.77 -15.72 -0.12
CA SER A 268 -5.31 -14.62 0.68
C SER A 268 -6.20 -13.68 -0.14
N VAL A 269 -5.79 -13.31 -1.36
CA VAL A 269 -6.59 -12.48 -2.26
C VAL A 269 -7.86 -13.21 -2.71
N GLU A 270 -7.77 -14.52 -3.00
CA GLU A 270 -8.93 -15.35 -3.35
C GLU A 270 -9.91 -15.48 -2.17
N HIS A 271 -9.41 -15.74 -0.96
CA HIS A 271 -10.20 -15.75 0.28
C HIS A 271 -10.89 -14.41 0.52
N TRP A 272 -10.17 -13.29 0.38
CA TRP A 272 -10.73 -11.95 0.46
C TRP A 272 -11.86 -11.75 -0.56
N GLY A 273 -11.67 -12.21 -1.80
CA GLY A 273 -12.70 -12.21 -2.84
C GLY A 273 -13.98 -12.93 -2.42
N ASP A 274 -13.84 -14.10 -1.80
CA ASP A 274 -14.98 -14.89 -1.32
C ASP A 274 -15.72 -14.21 -0.15
N VAL A 275 -14.99 -13.69 0.83
CA VAL A 275 -15.59 -12.97 1.96
C VAL A 275 -16.29 -11.70 1.49
N THR A 276 -15.62 -10.88 0.69
CA THR A 276 -16.17 -9.61 0.19
C THR A 276 -17.40 -9.81 -0.69
N ARG A 277 -17.45 -10.89 -1.48
CA ARG A 277 -18.64 -11.28 -2.24
C ARG A 277 -19.80 -11.63 -1.33
N ARG A 278 -19.58 -12.47 -0.31
CA ARG A 278 -20.62 -12.85 0.67
C ARG A 278 -21.13 -11.65 1.47
N MET A 279 -20.24 -10.72 1.79
CA MET A 279 -20.56 -9.50 2.54
C MET A 279 -21.05 -8.35 1.67
N ASN A 280 -21.26 -8.57 0.37
CA ASN A 280 -21.80 -7.59 -0.58
C ASN A 280 -20.98 -6.28 -0.66
N VAL A 281 -19.66 -6.37 -0.52
CA VAL A 281 -18.75 -5.22 -0.61
C VAL A 281 -18.86 -4.56 -1.98
N ASP A 282 -19.06 -3.25 -1.97
CA ASP A 282 -19.21 -2.43 -3.17
C ASP A 282 -18.43 -1.12 -3.13
N VAL A 283 -17.74 -0.85 -2.01
CA VAL A 283 -16.82 0.28 -1.84
C VAL A 283 -15.39 -0.23 -1.69
N GLU A 284 -14.51 0.28 -2.55
CA GLU A 284 -13.10 -0.14 -2.65
C GLU A 284 -12.17 0.96 -2.11
N ILE A 285 -11.33 0.59 -1.15
CA ILE A 285 -10.32 1.45 -0.51
C ILE A 285 -9.08 0.63 -0.13
N GLN A 286 -7.92 1.29 -0.05
CA GLN A 286 -6.62 0.69 0.26
C GLN A 286 -5.90 1.46 1.38
N ASN A 287 -4.99 0.80 2.08
CA ASN A 287 -4.00 1.50 2.93
C ASN A 287 -2.82 2.06 2.11
N HIS A 288 -2.47 1.41 1.00
CA HIS A 288 -1.54 1.90 -0.02
C HIS A 288 -2.27 2.17 -1.35
N PRO A 289 -2.93 3.33 -1.49
CA PRO A 289 -3.77 3.63 -2.64
C PRO A 289 -2.98 4.14 -3.86
N LEU A 290 -2.00 3.33 -4.29
CA LEU A 290 -1.06 3.68 -5.37
C LEU A 290 -1.49 3.23 -6.77
N TYR A 291 -2.52 2.39 -6.85
CA TYR A 291 -2.84 1.62 -8.06
C TYR A 291 -4.34 1.46 -8.31
N ASP A 292 -5.19 2.03 -7.47
CA ASP A 292 -6.65 1.86 -7.49
C ASP A 292 -7.37 3.12 -8.04
N GLY A 293 -6.66 4.04 -8.70
CA GLY A 293 -7.24 5.30 -9.19
C GLY A 293 -7.61 6.28 -8.07
N PHE A 294 -7.08 6.11 -6.86
CA PHE A 294 -7.46 6.87 -5.67
C PHE A 294 -7.45 8.39 -5.85
N LEU A 295 -6.39 8.97 -6.41
CA LEU A 295 -6.33 10.42 -6.63
C LEU A 295 -7.41 10.89 -7.60
N THR A 296 -7.69 10.11 -8.65
CA THR A 296 -8.78 10.37 -9.59
C THR A 296 -10.14 10.24 -8.91
N LYS A 297 -10.34 9.25 -8.03
CA LYS A 297 -11.56 9.10 -7.23
C LYS A 297 -11.76 10.30 -6.30
N LEU A 298 -10.71 10.79 -5.63
CA LEU A 298 -10.77 12.00 -4.79
C LEU A 298 -11.13 13.25 -5.61
N GLN A 299 -10.54 13.43 -6.78
CA GLN A 299 -10.87 14.53 -7.69
C GLN A 299 -12.33 14.48 -8.15
N ARG A 300 -12.80 13.29 -8.57
CA ARG A 300 -14.21 13.07 -8.95
C ARG A 300 -15.16 13.29 -7.77
N LEU A 301 -14.77 12.89 -6.56
CA LEU A 301 -15.57 13.09 -5.36
C LEU A 301 -15.73 14.58 -5.06
N LYS A 302 -14.66 15.37 -5.19
CA LYS A 302 -14.71 16.83 -5.03
C LYS A 302 -15.63 17.50 -6.07
N ALA A 303 -15.70 16.94 -7.27
CA ALA A 303 -16.56 17.43 -8.35
C ALA A 303 -17.99 16.84 -8.32
N ARG A 304 -18.28 15.91 -7.40
CA ARG A 304 -19.54 15.16 -7.31
C ARG A 304 -20.71 16.11 -7.04
N LYS A 305 -21.74 16.03 -7.89
CA LYS A 305 -23.00 16.76 -7.70
C LYS A 305 -23.99 15.95 -6.86
N PRO A 306 -24.97 16.60 -6.19
CA PRO A 306 -26.04 15.89 -5.49
C PRO A 306 -26.74 14.87 -6.39
N GLY A 307 -26.85 13.63 -5.92
CA GLY A 307 -27.48 12.53 -6.65
C GLY A 307 -26.53 11.71 -7.55
N GLU A 308 -25.32 12.19 -7.84
CA GLU A 308 -24.31 11.38 -8.54
C GLU A 308 -23.77 10.27 -7.62
N ALA A 309 -23.33 9.16 -8.23
CA ALA A 309 -22.73 8.07 -7.47
C ALA A 309 -21.41 8.51 -6.82
N ASN A 310 -21.12 7.99 -5.62
CA ASN A 310 -19.81 8.16 -5.01
C ASN A 310 -18.76 7.38 -5.81
N PRO A 311 -17.65 7.99 -6.27
CA PRO A 311 -16.64 7.31 -7.09
C PRO A 311 -15.90 6.16 -6.38
N PHE A 312 -15.97 6.09 -5.05
CA PHE A 312 -15.46 4.96 -4.28
C PHE A 312 -16.43 3.77 -4.24
N ALA A 313 -17.71 4.00 -4.51
CA ALA A 313 -18.74 2.96 -4.61
C ALA A 313 -18.74 2.34 -6.02
N VAL A 314 -17.74 1.51 -6.28
CA VAL A 314 -17.47 0.88 -7.59
C VAL A 314 -18.47 -0.19 -8.00
N GLY A 315 -19.29 -0.67 -7.06
CA GLY A 315 -20.26 -1.74 -7.30
C GLY A 315 -19.66 -3.14 -7.15
N ARG A 316 -20.49 -4.12 -6.79
CA ARG A 316 -20.06 -5.47 -6.41
C ARG A 316 -19.27 -6.19 -7.51
N ASP A 317 -19.75 -6.12 -8.74
CA ASP A 317 -19.10 -6.81 -9.86
C ASP A 317 -17.74 -6.18 -10.20
N SER A 318 -17.65 -4.84 -10.14
CA SER A 318 -16.39 -4.14 -10.36
C SER A 318 -15.39 -4.41 -9.23
N TYR A 319 -15.85 -4.43 -7.99
CA TYR A 319 -15.03 -4.83 -6.84
C TYR A 319 -14.45 -6.24 -7.02
N GLN A 320 -15.27 -7.20 -7.43
CA GLN A 320 -14.78 -8.57 -7.67
C GLN A 320 -13.82 -8.67 -8.85
N ARG A 321 -13.98 -7.83 -9.88
CA ARG A 321 -12.98 -7.70 -10.96
C ARG A 321 -11.63 -7.19 -10.42
N PHE A 322 -11.61 -6.16 -9.57
CA PHE A 322 -10.40 -5.67 -8.93
C PHE A 322 -9.66 -6.75 -8.15
N VAL A 323 -10.38 -7.53 -7.33
CA VAL A 323 -9.77 -8.63 -6.57
C VAL A 323 -9.17 -9.69 -7.51
N ARG A 324 -9.83 -10.02 -8.62
CA ARG A 324 -9.28 -10.92 -9.65
C ARG A 324 -8.01 -10.37 -10.29
N VAL A 325 -7.95 -9.07 -10.59
CA VAL A 325 -6.73 -8.43 -11.12
C VAL A 325 -5.56 -8.64 -10.17
N MET A 326 -5.74 -8.42 -8.86
CA MET A 326 -4.69 -8.67 -7.88
C MET A 326 -4.19 -10.12 -7.89
N ALA A 327 -5.11 -11.09 -7.93
CA ALA A 327 -4.78 -12.51 -7.95
C ALA A 327 -4.08 -12.93 -9.26
N ASP A 328 -4.64 -12.55 -10.41
CA ASP A 328 -4.13 -12.91 -11.73
C ASP A 328 -2.76 -12.28 -12.00
N CYS A 329 -2.58 -11.01 -11.63
CA CYS A 329 -1.27 -10.37 -11.73
C CYS A 329 -0.24 -11.02 -10.80
N THR A 330 -0.63 -11.47 -9.61
CA THR A 330 0.30 -12.20 -8.73
C THR A 330 0.68 -13.57 -9.30
N LYS A 331 -0.28 -14.31 -9.87
CA LYS A 331 -0.03 -15.57 -10.59
C LYS A 331 0.91 -15.35 -11.77
N LEU A 332 0.73 -14.24 -12.51
CA LEU A 332 1.60 -13.84 -13.61
C LEU A 332 3.05 -13.62 -13.15
N GLN A 333 3.26 -12.94 -12.01
CA GLN A 333 4.61 -12.74 -11.47
C GLN A 333 5.30 -14.09 -11.18
N LEU A 334 4.59 -15.05 -10.59
CA LEU A 334 5.13 -16.41 -10.36
C LEU A 334 5.45 -17.14 -11.67
N ALA A 335 4.55 -17.09 -12.66
CA ALA A 335 4.77 -17.74 -13.96
C ALA A 335 6.02 -17.19 -14.67
N ARG A 336 6.26 -15.88 -14.55
CA ARG A 336 7.46 -15.21 -15.06
C ARG A 336 8.73 -15.65 -14.34
N ARG A 337 8.70 -15.80 -13.01
CA ARG A 337 9.85 -16.29 -12.24
C ARG A 337 10.25 -17.72 -12.59
N LYS A 338 9.29 -18.61 -12.80
CA LYS A 338 9.56 -20.00 -13.24
C LYS A 338 10.25 -20.08 -14.61
N SER A 339 10.06 -19.05 -15.44
CA SER A 339 10.62 -18.97 -16.78
C SER A 339 11.92 -18.14 -16.84
N ALA A 340 12.32 -17.55 -15.70
CA ALA A 340 13.48 -16.65 -15.56
C ALA A 340 14.80 -17.42 -15.46
#